data_AF-A0A9W4JWD1-F1
#
_entry.id   AF-A0A9W4JWD1-F1
#
_cell.length_a   1.000
_cell.length_b   1.000
_cell.length_c   1.000
_cell.angle_alpha   90.00
_cell.angle_beta   90.00
_cell.angle_gamma   90.00
#
_symmetry.space_group_name_H-M   'P 1'
#
loop_
_entity.id
_entity.type
_entity.pdbx_description
1 polymer ?
#
loop_
_entity_poly.entity_id
_entity_poly.type
_entity_poly.pdbx_seq_one_letter_code
_entity_poly.pdbx_strand_id
1 'polypeptide(L)'
;MPEKYPFTVSHYTVGIICALEKELLAVRCLLDSIHSPDLVLPRRDTNSYILGMMGQHMVIATCLPAGEYGTNAAASVASQLHVSFPAVEFCLLVGIAGGVPETNDIRLGDVVVSLPTGNLPGVIQYDMGKAISEDCFIVTGSLQRPPRVLLGAISSLRSNPSLASNPLQPYIDIIVQKNDASRFPGRECDILFKNDCIHDASLTTCDSHLDLQVLRRARNDEFPRVYYGLVASGNKVVRDSSLRDRLGRRYNILCFEMEAAGILNALPCLVIRGICDYSDSHKSKTWQEYAAATAAAYAKLLLTEVRAQRIHGENGASSSDRTCVPNCFPDAQDDKLRVNNSDDHSEFHPSNSIHDPVNEERFKARSQPEPHLEREHFSGGDAQQPSMFRTPEYILLKAESYAERRGLWNPVPTDAMTLMITLKVWAESSGPDILVVEPRNPMAYPRAEDLAFQTIKLISSRGQPLVWALWPECDKPLTSQDITHCITAQIRQSYIGSSITTGQYNSKFYDTTSRLFEPLDKSFVVIEIKEASLALRVLELIKISIIDRQQSLKVLLISYSLDVSCLAATFPGARKQVLNAVPPAKKRKRTKESYWDFIQPRL
;
A
#
# COMPACT_ATOMS: atom_id res chain seq x y z
N MET A 1 26.72 -7.38 54.15
CA MET A 1 25.55 -7.78 53.35
C MET A 1 25.65 -7.09 52.02
N PRO A 2 25.58 -7.78 50.87
CA PRO A 2 25.43 -7.11 49.58
C PRO A 2 23.99 -6.58 49.46
N GLU A 3 23.83 -5.34 49.01
CA GLU A 3 22.51 -4.74 48.78
C GLU A 3 21.87 -5.37 47.53
N LYS A 4 21.01 -6.36 47.74
CA LYS A 4 20.03 -6.74 46.72
C LYS A 4 19.05 -5.57 46.55
N TYR A 5 19.21 -4.78 45.50
CA TYR A 5 18.15 -3.92 44.98
C TYR A 5 17.19 -4.81 44.17
N PRO A 6 15.97 -5.13 44.66
CA PRO A 6 15.00 -5.87 43.84
C PRO A 6 14.42 -4.93 42.80
N PHE A 7 14.40 -5.36 41.53
CA PHE A 7 13.71 -4.60 40.49
C PHE A 7 12.21 -4.53 40.81
N THR A 8 11.66 -3.31 40.88
CA THR A 8 10.21 -3.08 41.05
C THR A 8 9.50 -3.09 39.70
N VAL A 9 8.16 -3.23 39.67
CA VAL A 9 7.36 -3.15 38.43
C VAL A 9 7.60 -1.86 37.63
N SER A 10 7.98 -0.77 38.29
CA SER A 10 8.27 0.54 37.66
C SER A 10 9.62 0.62 36.94
N HIS A 11 10.47 -0.42 37.02
CA HIS A 11 11.71 -0.48 36.24
C HIS A 11 11.49 -1.02 34.82
N TYR A 12 10.37 -1.70 34.56
CA TYR A 12 10.13 -2.40 33.30
C TYR A 12 9.28 -1.54 32.37
N THR A 13 9.89 -1.13 31.25
CA THR A 13 9.33 -0.14 30.32
C THR A 13 8.87 -0.71 28.99
N VAL A 14 9.17 -1.99 28.71
CA VAL A 14 8.87 -2.66 27.44
C VAL A 14 8.14 -3.97 27.69
N GLY A 15 6.94 -4.12 27.12
CA GLY A 15 6.25 -5.40 27.06
C GLY A 15 6.60 -6.20 25.80
N ILE A 16 6.65 -7.52 25.90
CA ILE A 16 6.69 -8.46 24.78
C ILE A 16 5.58 -9.48 25.01
N ILE A 17 4.60 -9.50 24.11
CA ILE A 17 3.44 -10.39 24.19
C ILE A 17 3.54 -11.40 23.05
N CYS A 18 3.45 -12.68 23.40
CA CYS A 18 3.39 -13.81 22.47
C CYS A 18 2.02 -14.48 22.50
N ALA A 19 1.60 -15.09 21.40
CA ALA A 19 0.39 -15.89 21.31
C ALA A 19 0.63 -17.35 21.76
N LEU A 20 1.80 -17.91 21.45
CA LEU A 20 2.13 -19.32 21.64
C LEU A 20 3.41 -19.54 22.44
N GLU A 21 3.48 -20.66 23.14
CA GLU A 21 4.64 -21.08 23.95
C GLU A 21 5.96 -21.13 23.18
N LYS A 22 5.94 -21.52 21.90
CA LYS A 22 7.11 -21.55 21.01
C LYS A 22 7.62 -20.15 20.63
N GLU A 23 6.73 -19.16 20.60
CA GLU A 23 7.08 -17.76 20.35
C GLU A 23 7.69 -17.15 21.62
N LEU A 24 7.09 -17.41 22.79
CA LEU A 24 7.67 -17.01 24.08
C LEU A 24 9.02 -17.71 24.32
N LEU A 25 9.21 -18.95 23.86
CA LEU A 25 10.49 -19.65 23.91
C LEU A 25 11.54 -18.91 23.07
N ALA A 26 11.24 -18.58 21.81
CA ALA A 26 12.15 -17.83 20.93
C ALA A 26 12.55 -16.46 21.53
N VAL A 27 11.59 -15.73 22.12
CA VAL A 27 11.85 -14.47 22.86
C VAL A 27 12.72 -14.71 24.09
N ARG A 28 12.42 -15.74 24.90
CA ARG A 28 13.15 -16.11 26.12
C ARG A 28 14.60 -16.51 25.83
N CYS A 29 14.86 -17.14 24.69
CA CYS A 29 16.20 -17.48 24.22
C CYS A 29 17.08 -16.24 23.94
N LEU A 30 16.48 -15.07 23.70
CA LEU A 30 17.16 -13.81 23.40
C LEU A 30 17.19 -12.80 24.55
N LEU A 31 16.75 -13.18 25.76
CA LEU A 31 16.99 -12.40 26.97
C LEU A 31 18.47 -12.46 27.35
N ASP A 32 19.06 -11.31 27.68
CA ASP A 32 20.47 -11.20 28.11
C ASP A 32 20.62 -11.53 29.60
N SER A 33 19.58 -11.22 30.38
CA SER A 33 19.42 -11.61 31.77
C SER A 33 17.97 -12.03 32.05
N ILE A 34 17.76 -12.89 33.04
CA ILE A 34 16.44 -13.17 33.62
C ILE A 34 16.49 -12.74 35.09
N HIS A 35 15.47 -12.02 35.54
CA HIS A 35 15.37 -11.45 36.87
C HIS A 35 14.45 -12.30 37.76
N SER A 36 14.72 -12.33 39.06
CA SER A 36 13.96 -13.14 40.03
C SER A 36 12.48 -12.71 40.08
N PRO A 37 11.53 -13.67 40.14
CA PRO A 37 10.09 -13.38 40.14
C PRO A 37 9.56 -12.92 41.52
N ASP A 38 10.41 -12.38 42.39
CA ASP A 38 10.08 -11.96 43.78
C ASP A 38 9.20 -10.68 43.84
N LEU A 39 8.51 -10.39 42.73
CA LEU A 39 7.69 -9.21 42.51
C LEU A 39 6.24 -9.46 42.92
N VAL A 40 5.78 -8.69 43.91
CA VAL A 40 4.40 -8.77 44.41
C VAL A 40 3.45 -8.09 43.42
N LEU A 41 2.94 -8.88 42.48
CA LEU A 41 1.92 -8.46 41.52
C LEU A 41 0.52 -8.39 42.17
N PRO A 42 -0.44 -7.63 41.60
CA PRO A 42 -1.81 -7.58 42.09
C PRO A 42 -2.48 -8.96 42.08
N ARG A 43 -3.15 -9.36 43.17
CA ARG A 43 -3.85 -10.68 43.30
C ARG A 43 -4.94 -11.00 42.25
N ARG A 44 -5.21 -10.08 41.32
CA ARG A 44 -6.18 -10.24 40.22
C ARG A 44 -5.50 -10.38 38.85
N ASP A 45 -4.19 -10.20 38.78
CA ASP A 45 -3.42 -10.53 37.58
C ASP A 45 -3.17 -12.05 37.55
N THR A 46 -3.61 -12.70 36.49
CA THR A 46 -3.47 -14.14 36.26
C THR A 46 -2.40 -14.48 35.22
N ASN A 47 -1.74 -13.48 34.63
CA ASN A 47 -0.72 -13.69 33.62
C ASN A 47 0.56 -14.29 34.22
N SER A 48 1.25 -15.11 33.43
CA SER A 48 2.62 -15.54 33.73
C SER A 48 3.62 -14.62 33.04
N TYR A 49 4.59 -14.10 33.80
CA TYR A 49 5.58 -13.13 33.31
C TYR A 49 7.00 -13.66 33.46
N ILE A 50 7.82 -13.37 32.44
CA ILE A 50 9.27 -13.51 32.47
C ILE A 50 9.85 -12.11 32.43
N LEU A 51 10.70 -11.79 33.38
CA LEU A 51 11.26 -10.47 33.57
C LEU A 51 12.77 -10.53 33.34
N GLY A 52 13.34 -9.52 32.69
CA GLY A 52 14.76 -9.56 32.33
C GLY A 52 15.23 -8.33 31.55
N MET A 53 16.37 -8.46 30.88
CA MET A 53 16.88 -7.46 29.94
C MET A 53 16.90 -8.00 28.51
N MET A 54 16.61 -7.11 27.56
CA MET A 54 16.83 -7.32 26.13
C MET A 54 17.49 -6.08 25.52
N GLY A 55 18.80 -6.16 25.28
CA GLY A 55 19.63 -5.01 24.94
C GLY A 55 19.73 -4.06 26.14
N GLN A 56 19.40 -2.79 25.91
CA GLN A 56 19.38 -1.77 26.97
C GLN A 56 18.03 -1.65 27.69
N HIS A 57 17.07 -2.52 27.39
CA HIS A 57 15.68 -2.42 27.86
C HIS A 57 15.34 -3.44 28.93
N MET A 58 14.64 -2.97 29.96
CA MET A 58 14.01 -3.81 30.99
C MET A 58 12.68 -4.34 30.44
N VAL A 59 12.61 -5.63 30.15
CA VAL A 59 11.50 -6.26 29.43
C VAL A 59 10.62 -7.15 30.30
N ILE A 60 9.31 -7.13 30.01
CA ILE A 60 8.30 -8.09 30.49
C ILE A 60 7.90 -8.96 29.29
N ALA A 61 8.27 -10.23 29.27
CA ALA A 61 7.80 -11.19 28.27
C ALA A 61 6.67 -12.06 28.84
N THR A 62 5.57 -12.20 28.10
CA THR A 62 4.40 -13.02 28.50
C THR A 62 3.80 -13.77 27.31
N CYS A 63 2.93 -14.74 27.58
CA CYS A 63 2.20 -15.53 26.60
C CYS A 63 0.72 -15.60 27.01
N LEU A 64 -0.17 -15.83 26.03
CA LEU A 64 -1.55 -16.22 26.30
C LEU A 64 -1.62 -17.49 27.16
N PRO A 65 -2.71 -17.70 27.94
CA PRO A 65 -2.93 -18.94 28.66
C PRO A 65 -2.90 -20.17 27.73
N ALA A 66 -2.45 -21.31 28.26
CA ALA A 66 -2.28 -22.52 27.45
C ALA A 66 -3.62 -23.00 26.86
N GLY A 67 -3.70 -23.04 25.53
CA GLY A 67 -4.92 -23.40 24.78
C GLY A 67 -5.78 -22.21 24.37
N GLU A 68 -5.51 -20.99 24.85
CA GLU A 68 -6.16 -19.76 24.42
C GLU A 68 -5.41 -19.09 23.26
N TYR A 69 -6.14 -18.43 22.36
CA TYR A 69 -5.62 -17.66 21.23
C TYR A 69 -6.66 -16.64 20.75
N GLY A 70 -6.25 -15.71 19.88
CA GLY A 70 -7.14 -14.69 19.33
C GLY A 70 -7.31 -13.45 20.21
N THR A 71 -8.10 -12.50 19.71
CA THR A 71 -8.20 -11.12 20.23
C THR A 71 -8.70 -11.03 21.66
N ASN A 72 -9.56 -11.95 22.12
CA ASN A 72 -10.17 -11.89 23.45
C ASN A 72 -9.14 -12.21 24.56
N ALA A 73 -8.39 -13.30 24.40
CA ALA A 73 -7.31 -13.66 25.30
C ALA A 73 -6.20 -12.59 25.28
N ALA A 74 -5.85 -12.13 24.07
CA ALA A 74 -4.86 -11.07 23.87
C ALA A 74 -5.24 -9.74 24.55
N ALA A 75 -6.51 -9.33 24.47
CA ALA A 75 -7.02 -8.15 25.17
C ALA A 75 -6.98 -8.32 26.69
N SER A 76 -7.30 -9.51 27.21
CA SER A 76 -7.21 -9.82 28.65
C SER A 76 -5.77 -9.71 29.17
N VAL A 77 -4.83 -10.40 28.50
CA VAL A 77 -3.40 -10.39 28.87
C VAL A 77 -2.83 -8.97 28.78
N ALA A 78 -3.09 -8.24 27.69
CA ALA A 78 -2.64 -6.86 27.52
C ALA A 78 -3.21 -5.92 28.59
N SER A 79 -4.49 -6.03 28.94
CA SER A 79 -5.13 -5.19 29.96
C SER A 79 -4.55 -5.42 31.36
N GLN A 80 -4.29 -6.69 31.71
CA GLN A 80 -3.67 -7.05 32.99
C GLN A 80 -2.21 -6.58 33.08
N LEU A 81 -1.43 -6.79 32.00
CA LEU A 81 -0.05 -6.28 31.89
C LEU A 81 0.01 -4.76 32.07
N HIS A 82 -0.89 -4.02 31.43
CA HIS A 82 -0.92 -2.55 31.52
C HIS A 82 -1.17 -2.06 32.96
N VAL A 83 -2.06 -2.74 33.71
CA VAL A 83 -2.40 -2.38 35.09
C VAL A 83 -1.27 -2.76 36.06
N SER A 84 -0.63 -3.92 35.88
CA SER A 84 0.44 -4.40 36.77
C SER A 84 1.78 -3.73 36.53
N PHE A 85 2.06 -3.28 35.30
CA PHE A 85 3.32 -2.63 34.91
C PHE A 85 3.06 -1.23 34.34
N PRO A 86 2.70 -0.24 35.17
CA PRO A 86 2.32 1.10 34.72
C PRO A 86 3.46 1.93 34.10
N ALA A 87 4.70 1.43 34.12
CA ALA A 87 5.86 2.04 33.48
C ALA A 87 6.05 1.60 32.00
N VAL A 88 5.24 0.68 31.49
CA VAL A 88 5.36 0.19 30.11
C VAL A 88 4.99 1.30 29.12
N GLU A 89 5.98 1.76 28.36
CA GLU A 89 5.84 2.78 27.32
C GLU A 89 5.25 2.20 26.02
N PHE A 90 5.62 0.95 25.71
CA PHE A 90 5.18 0.24 24.53
C PHE A 90 5.30 -1.28 24.67
N CYS A 91 4.60 -1.99 23.80
CA CYS A 91 4.72 -3.43 23.62
C CYS A 91 5.20 -3.82 22.22
N LEU A 92 5.83 -4.99 22.14
CA LEU A 92 6.03 -5.75 20.91
C LEU A 92 5.11 -6.98 20.94
N LEU A 93 4.21 -7.13 19.96
CA LEU A 93 3.49 -8.37 19.73
C LEU A 93 4.33 -9.22 18.78
N VAL A 94 4.95 -10.28 19.31
CA VAL A 94 5.94 -11.10 18.61
C VAL A 94 5.39 -12.52 18.46
N GLY A 95 5.30 -13.02 17.23
CA GLY A 95 4.81 -14.37 16.99
C GLY A 95 4.82 -14.79 15.53
N ILE A 96 3.96 -15.73 15.15
CA ILE A 96 3.85 -16.28 13.79
C ILE A 96 2.58 -15.78 13.07
N ALA A 97 2.55 -15.85 11.74
CA ALA A 97 1.43 -15.47 10.89
C ALA A 97 1.40 -16.27 9.56
N GLY A 98 0.25 -16.25 8.90
CA GLY A 98 0.11 -16.73 7.52
C GLY A 98 0.42 -15.62 6.51
N GLY A 99 1.29 -15.84 5.54
CA GLY A 99 1.73 -14.85 4.56
C GLY A 99 0.73 -14.59 3.42
N VAL A 100 0.93 -13.48 2.70
CA VAL A 100 0.18 -13.09 1.49
C VAL A 100 1.17 -12.90 0.32
N PRO A 101 1.47 -13.95 -0.46
CA PRO A 101 2.59 -13.96 -1.41
C PRO A 101 2.25 -13.44 -2.82
N GLU A 102 1.03 -12.95 -3.07
CA GLU A 102 0.60 -12.59 -4.42
C GLU A 102 1.28 -11.30 -4.95
N THR A 103 1.23 -10.22 -4.17
CA THR A 103 1.76 -8.90 -4.59
C THR A 103 3.18 -8.62 -4.08
N ASN A 104 3.73 -9.51 -3.25
CA ASN A 104 5.04 -9.38 -2.60
C ASN A 104 5.68 -10.79 -2.52
N ASP A 105 6.98 -10.94 -2.77
CA ASP A 105 7.72 -12.22 -2.64
C ASP A 105 7.92 -12.65 -1.18
N ILE A 106 6.84 -12.70 -0.39
CA ILE A 106 6.85 -13.17 0.99
C ILE A 106 6.99 -14.69 0.97
N ARG A 107 7.90 -15.19 1.80
CA ARG A 107 8.24 -16.62 1.93
C ARG A 107 8.15 -17.10 3.37
N LEU A 108 8.08 -18.41 3.55
CA LEU A 108 8.11 -18.99 4.88
C LEU A 108 9.45 -18.64 5.56
N GLY A 109 9.40 -18.30 6.85
CA GLY A 109 10.52 -17.76 7.61
C GLY A 109 10.76 -16.25 7.50
N ASP A 110 10.22 -15.55 6.49
CA ASP A 110 10.32 -14.08 6.41
C ASP A 110 9.60 -13.40 7.60
N VAL A 111 9.96 -12.15 7.87
CA VAL A 111 9.35 -11.34 8.94
C VAL A 111 8.51 -10.21 8.34
N VAL A 112 7.25 -10.09 8.77
CA VAL A 112 6.38 -8.95 8.51
C VAL A 112 6.31 -8.06 9.75
N VAL A 113 6.56 -6.77 9.56
CA VAL A 113 6.49 -5.73 10.59
C VAL A 113 5.37 -4.76 10.24
N SER A 114 4.45 -4.55 11.17
CA SER A 114 3.31 -3.63 10.98
C SER A 114 3.78 -2.18 10.78
N LEU A 115 3.37 -1.56 9.67
CA LEU A 115 3.75 -0.19 9.30
C LEU A 115 2.54 0.60 8.74
N PRO A 116 2.26 1.81 9.26
CA PRO A 116 1.17 2.65 8.77
C PRO A 116 1.31 2.96 7.26
N THR A 117 0.42 2.37 6.45
CA THR A 117 0.45 2.49 4.98
C THR A 117 -0.72 3.34 4.51
N GLY A 118 -0.41 4.46 3.83
CA GLY A 118 -1.40 5.41 3.33
C GLY A 118 -2.32 5.95 4.42
N ASN A 119 -3.60 5.58 4.34
CA ASN A 119 -4.60 6.00 5.32
C ASN A 119 -4.68 5.10 6.57
N LEU A 120 -4.26 3.84 6.47
CA LEU A 120 -4.45 2.79 7.49
C LEU A 120 -3.37 2.85 8.60
N PRO A 121 -3.59 2.23 9.79
CA PRO A 121 -2.74 2.44 10.94
C PRO A 121 -1.55 1.48 11.06
N GLY A 122 -1.49 0.41 10.27
CA GLY A 122 -0.45 -0.63 10.31
C GLY A 122 -1.02 -2.03 10.52
N VAL A 123 -2.19 -2.10 11.15
CA VAL A 123 -3.02 -3.31 11.27
C VAL A 123 -4.46 -2.97 10.91
N ILE A 124 -5.19 -3.90 10.31
CA ILE A 124 -6.64 -3.82 10.12
C ILE A 124 -7.30 -5.01 10.80
N GLN A 125 -8.41 -4.80 11.51
CA GLN A 125 -9.23 -5.92 11.97
C GLN A 125 -10.15 -6.34 10.81
N TYR A 126 -9.83 -7.43 10.10
CA TYR A 126 -10.52 -7.77 8.85
C TYR A 126 -11.89 -8.43 9.08
N ASP A 127 -12.16 -8.92 10.30
CA ASP A 127 -13.40 -9.60 10.69
C ASP A 127 -14.38 -8.74 11.51
N MET A 128 -14.02 -7.50 11.86
CA MET A 128 -14.91 -6.52 12.51
C MET A 128 -15.44 -5.52 11.50
N GLY A 129 -16.76 -5.46 11.36
CA GLY A 129 -17.38 -4.77 10.24
C GLY A 129 -18.88 -5.01 10.13
N LYS A 130 -19.46 -4.48 9.04
CA LYS A 130 -20.85 -4.72 8.65
C LYS A 130 -20.88 -5.66 7.45
N ALA A 131 -21.58 -6.79 7.60
CA ALA A 131 -22.07 -7.55 6.45
C ALA A 131 -23.23 -6.78 5.81
N ILE A 132 -23.28 -6.77 4.47
CA ILE A 132 -24.32 -6.11 3.65
C ILE A 132 -25.01 -7.12 2.74
N SER A 133 -24.27 -8.13 2.30
CA SER A 133 -24.74 -9.37 1.68
C SER A 133 -23.72 -10.48 1.97
N GLU A 134 -23.97 -11.71 1.53
CA GLU A 134 -23.15 -12.89 1.85
C GLU A 134 -21.66 -12.71 1.50
N ASP A 135 -21.35 -12.03 0.38
CA ASP A 135 -19.98 -11.70 -0.05
C ASP A 135 -19.51 -10.27 0.31
N CYS A 136 -20.40 -9.41 0.83
CA CYS A 136 -20.12 -7.99 1.01
C CYS A 136 -19.86 -7.62 2.48
N PHE A 137 -18.59 -7.63 2.89
CA PHE A 137 -18.15 -7.14 4.18
C PHE A 137 -17.47 -5.77 4.08
N ILE A 138 -17.90 -4.81 4.92
CA ILE A 138 -17.23 -3.53 5.13
C ILE A 138 -16.59 -3.55 6.52
N VAL A 139 -15.26 -3.62 6.55
CA VAL A 139 -14.46 -3.45 7.78
C VAL A 139 -14.77 -2.09 8.43
N THR A 140 -14.99 -2.07 9.74
CA THR A 140 -15.29 -0.85 10.51
C THR A 140 -14.43 -0.72 11.75
N GLY A 141 -14.19 0.53 12.18
CA GLY A 141 -13.33 0.85 13.32
C GLY A 141 -11.93 1.25 12.89
N SER A 142 -11.08 1.52 13.87
CA SER A 142 -9.66 1.82 13.67
C SER A 142 -8.86 1.32 14.87
N LEU A 143 -7.69 0.76 14.60
CA LEU A 143 -6.71 0.37 15.62
C LEU A 143 -5.68 1.49 15.77
N GLN A 144 -5.02 1.59 16.92
CA GLN A 144 -3.92 2.54 17.09
C GLN A 144 -2.75 2.25 16.14
N ARG A 145 -1.93 3.28 15.95
CA ARG A 145 -0.68 3.20 15.18
C ARG A 145 0.47 2.79 16.10
N PRO A 146 1.48 2.06 15.59
CA PRO A 146 2.68 1.77 16.36
C PRO A 146 3.35 3.05 16.91
N PRO A 147 3.91 3.00 18.13
CA PRO A 147 4.59 4.12 18.78
C PRO A 147 5.60 4.84 17.90
N ARG A 148 5.66 6.17 18.01
CA ARG A 148 6.60 7.01 17.22
C ARG A 148 8.08 6.63 17.44
N VAL A 149 8.44 6.13 18.63
CA VAL A 149 9.79 5.67 18.92
C VAL A 149 10.16 4.42 18.10
N LEU A 150 9.24 3.46 17.99
CA LEU A 150 9.44 2.24 17.19
C LEU A 150 9.43 2.53 15.69
N LEU A 151 8.55 3.42 15.22
CA LEU A 151 8.57 3.92 13.84
C LEU A 151 9.87 4.69 13.52
N GLY A 152 10.48 5.33 14.54
CA GLY A 152 11.80 5.95 14.46
C GLY A 152 12.92 4.92 14.31
N ALA A 153 12.96 3.90 15.17
CA ALA A 153 13.95 2.83 15.09
C ALA A 153 13.86 2.02 13.78
N ILE A 154 12.64 1.71 13.30
CA ILE A 154 12.40 1.14 11.96
C ILE A 154 12.99 2.04 10.86
N SER A 155 12.85 3.36 10.99
CA SER A 155 13.41 4.30 10.00
C SER A 155 14.94 4.34 10.08
N SER A 156 15.52 4.22 11.28
CA SER A 156 16.98 4.14 11.51
C SER A 156 17.56 2.90 10.84
N LEU A 157 17.10 1.69 11.25
CA LEU A 157 17.48 0.40 10.68
C LEU A 157 17.44 0.39 9.14
N ARG A 158 16.33 0.87 8.55
CA ARG A 158 16.13 0.89 7.10
C ARG A 158 16.97 1.94 6.35
N SER A 159 17.65 2.83 7.07
CA SER A 159 18.54 3.85 6.52
C SER A 159 20.03 3.60 6.80
N ASN A 160 20.34 2.61 7.65
CA ASN A 160 21.68 2.32 8.12
C ASN A 160 22.47 1.53 7.05
N PRO A 161 23.48 2.12 6.37
CA PRO A 161 24.25 1.44 5.32
C PRO A 161 25.30 0.47 5.89
N SER A 162 25.52 0.49 7.21
CA SER A 162 26.46 -0.38 7.93
C SER A 162 25.77 -1.59 8.56
N LEU A 163 24.45 -1.73 8.39
CA LEU A 163 23.72 -2.92 8.80
C LEU A 163 24.14 -4.11 7.93
N ALA A 164 24.47 -5.25 8.56
CA ALA A 164 24.85 -6.47 7.85
C ALA A 164 23.75 -6.95 6.88
N SER A 165 24.12 -7.68 5.84
CA SER A 165 23.17 -8.23 4.85
C SER A 165 22.19 -9.26 5.42
N ASN A 166 22.53 -9.87 6.55
CA ASN A 166 21.78 -10.92 7.24
C ASN A 166 21.63 -10.61 8.75
N PRO A 167 21.10 -9.45 9.14
CA PRO A 167 21.26 -8.90 10.49
C PRO A 167 20.45 -9.64 11.56
N LEU A 168 19.61 -10.60 11.16
CA LEU A 168 18.88 -11.48 12.06
C LEU A 168 19.65 -12.76 12.40
N GLN A 169 20.62 -13.17 11.58
CA GLN A 169 21.27 -14.48 11.68
C GLN A 169 21.93 -14.72 13.05
N PRO A 170 22.72 -13.80 13.63
CA PRO A 170 23.34 -14.04 14.94
C PRO A 170 22.34 -14.30 16.07
N TYR A 171 21.14 -13.72 15.99
CA TYR A 171 20.08 -13.98 16.96
C TYR A 171 19.34 -15.29 16.68
N ILE A 172 19.11 -15.63 15.40
CA ILE A 172 18.57 -16.94 15.01
C ILE A 172 19.49 -18.06 15.50
N ASP A 173 20.81 -17.92 15.33
CA ASP A 173 21.79 -18.92 15.77
C ASP A 173 21.74 -19.16 17.29
N ILE A 174 21.59 -18.10 18.10
CA ILE A 174 21.41 -18.18 19.56
C ILE A 174 20.12 -18.94 19.93
N ILE A 175 19.05 -18.81 19.15
CA ILE A 175 17.82 -19.58 19.37
C ILE A 175 18.02 -21.04 18.95
N VAL A 176 18.61 -21.31 17.79
CA VAL A 176 18.87 -22.68 17.29
C VAL A 176 19.78 -23.47 18.24
N GLN A 177 20.81 -22.83 18.82
CA GLN A 177 21.67 -23.44 19.84
C GLN A 177 20.92 -23.84 21.12
N LYS A 178 19.81 -23.16 21.45
CA LYS A 178 18.97 -23.42 22.63
C LYS A 178 17.74 -24.28 22.30
N ASN A 179 17.36 -24.38 21.03
CA ASN A 179 16.20 -25.12 20.53
C ASN A 179 16.41 -25.51 19.06
N ASP A 180 16.92 -26.72 18.81
CA ASP A 180 17.23 -27.21 17.46
C ASP A 180 16.01 -27.24 16.52
N ALA A 181 14.80 -27.38 17.06
CA ALA A 181 13.55 -27.30 16.28
C ALA A 181 13.34 -25.92 15.62
N SER A 182 14.05 -24.87 16.06
CA SER A 182 14.05 -23.54 15.42
C SER A 182 15.05 -23.42 14.26
N ARG A 183 15.65 -24.51 13.80
CA ARG A 183 16.54 -24.56 12.64
C ARG A 183 15.78 -24.23 11.35
N PHE A 184 16.48 -23.64 10.37
CA PHE A 184 15.92 -23.38 9.04
C PHE A 184 15.48 -24.70 8.37
N PRO A 185 14.21 -24.87 7.96
CA PRO A 185 13.71 -26.14 7.41
C PRO A 185 14.18 -26.51 6.00
N GLY A 186 14.97 -25.68 5.33
CA GLY A 186 15.32 -25.84 3.91
C GLY A 186 14.34 -25.15 2.96
N ARG A 187 14.78 -24.91 1.72
CA ARG A 187 13.99 -24.20 0.69
C ARG A 187 12.98 -25.11 -0.01
N GLU A 188 13.29 -26.39 -0.08
CA GLU A 188 12.44 -27.47 -0.53
C GLU A 188 11.15 -27.58 0.30
N CYS A 189 11.17 -27.11 1.55
CA CYS A 189 10.00 -26.99 2.41
C CYS A 189 9.21 -25.67 2.21
N ASP A 190 9.71 -24.72 1.41
CA ASP A 190 9.04 -23.43 1.10
C ASP A 190 8.11 -23.58 -0.11
N ILE A 191 7.05 -24.35 0.07
CA ILE A 191 6.09 -24.71 -0.99
C ILE A 191 4.90 -23.75 -0.97
N LEU A 192 4.62 -23.13 -2.12
CA LEU A 192 3.42 -22.33 -2.38
C LEU A 192 2.59 -23.00 -3.49
N PHE A 193 1.29 -23.19 -3.25
CA PHE A 193 0.37 -23.79 -4.21
C PHE A 193 -0.44 -22.73 -4.97
N LYS A 194 -0.93 -23.09 -6.17
CA LYS A 194 -1.86 -22.29 -6.97
C LYS A 194 -3.17 -22.10 -6.21
N ASN A 195 -3.79 -20.93 -6.36
CA ASN A 195 -4.94 -20.50 -5.56
C ASN A 195 -6.14 -21.45 -5.59
N ASP A 196 -6.38 -22.10 -6.72
CA ASP A 196 -7.53 -23.00 -6.95
C ASP A 196 -7.30 -24.41 -6.38
N CYS A 197 -6.11 -24.67 -5.81
CA CYS A 197 -5.78 -25.92 -5.15
C CYS A 197 -6.41 -25.95 -3.75
N ILE A 198 -7.55 -26.64 -3.61
CA ILE A 198 -8.18 -26.91 -2.32
C ILE A 198 -7.61 -28.22 -1.78
N HIS A 199 -6.92 -28.16 -0.64
CA HIS A 199 -6.50 -29.35 0.11
C HIS A 199 -7.55 -29.70 1.16
N ASP A 200 -8.04 -30.94 1.12
CA ASP A 200 -8.92 -31.47 2.16
C ASP A 200 -8.11 -31.75 3.44
N ALA A 201 -8.55 -31.18 4.56
CA ALA A 201 -7.95 -31.37 5.86
C ALA A 201 -8.04 -32.82 6.40
N SER A 202 -8.71 -33.73 5.70
CA SER A 202 -8.64 -35.18 5.93
C SER A 202 -7.33 -35.83 5.45
N LEU A 203 -6.62 -35.20 4.51
CA LEU A 203 -5.40 -35.73 3.89
C LEU A 203 -4.15 -35.34 4.70
N THR A 204 -3.26 -36.30 4.93
CA THR A 204 -2.07 -36.11 5.78
C THR A 204 -0.85 -35.56 5.06
N THR A 205 -0.80 -35.63 3.72
CA THR A 205 0.29 -35.07 2.89
C THR A 205 -0.26 -34.26 1.72
N CYS A 206 0.61 -33.59 0.98
CA CYS A 206 0.27 -32.74 -0.18
C CYS A 206 0.85 -33.28 -1.49
N ASP A 207 1.28 -34.55 -1.52
CA ASP A 207 2.08 -35.13 -2.61
C ASP A 207 1.29 -35.23 -3.92
N SER A 208 -0.05 -35.34 -3.82
CA SER A 208 -0.99 -35.26 -4.94
C SER A 208 -1.03 -33.89 -5.64
N HIS A 209 -0.46 -32.84 -5.04
CA HIS A 209 -0.56 -31.45 -5.51
C HIS A 209 0.78 -30.84 -5.95
N LEU A 210 1.83 -31.66 -6.12
CA LEU A 210 3.16 -31.19 -6.58
C LEU A 210 3.09 -30.43 -7.92
N ASP A 211 2.26 -30.88 -8.87
CA ASP A 211 2.03 -30.20 -10.17
C ASP A 211 1.29 -28.85 -10.04
N LEU A 212 0.71 -28.58 -8.87
CA LEU A 212 -0.02 -27.35 -8.55
C LEU A 212 0.85 -26.33 -7.79
N GLN A 213 2.15 -26.57 -7.63
CA GLN A 213 3.08 -25.57 -7.08
C GLN A 213 3.24 -24.33 -7.97
N VAL A 214 3.52 -23.19 -7.33
CA VAL A 214 3.90 -21.93 -7.97
C VAL A 214 5.42 -21.86 -8.06
N LEU A 215 5.96 -22.01 -9.28
CA LEU A 215 7.40 -21.88 -9.52
C LEU A 215 7.85 -20.43 -9.27
N ARG A 216 8.61 -20.22 -8.19
CA ARG A 216 9.18 -18.92 -7.81
C ARG A 216 10.67 -18.86 -8.12
N ARG A 217 11.15 -17.69 -8.56
CA ARG A 217 12.59 -17.45 -8.77
C ARG A 217 13.37 -17.74 -7.48
N ALA A 218 14.50 -18.45 -7.57
CA ALA A 218 15.38 -18.66 -6.42
C ALA A 218 15.94 -17.32 -5.88
N ARG A 219 15.99 -17.17 -4.56
CA ARG A 219 16.73 -16.09 -3.89
C ARG A 219 18.23 -16.39 -3.94
N ASN A 220 19.07 -15.35 -4.01
CA ASN A 220 20.53 -15.51 -4.07
C ASN A 220 21.13 -16.04 -2.75
N ASP A 221 20.41 -15.92 -1.63
CA ASP A 221 20.81 -16.31 -0.29
C ASP A 221 19.59 -16.82 0.50
N GLU A 222 19.87 -17.44 1.65
CA GLU A 222 18.90 -18.19 2.48
C GLU A 222 18.21 -17.30 3.52
N PHE A 223 18.62 -16.04 3.66
CA PHE A 223 18.31 -15.24 4.85
C PHE A 223 16.89 -14.65 4.82
N PRO A 224 16.18 -14.68 5.96
CA PRO A 224 14.82 -14.16 6.04
C PRO A 224 14.78 -12.66 5.73
N ARG A 225 13.80 -12.24 4.93
CA ARG A 225 13.58 -10.85 4.54
C ARG A 225 12.60 -10.18 5.51
N VAL A 226 12.80 -8.87 5.72
CA VAL A 226 11.91 -8.06 6.56
C VAL A 226 11.03 -7.17 5.68
N TYR A 227 9.74 -7.47 5.66
CA TYR A 227 8.72 -6.69 4.98
C TYR A 227 8.01 -5.73 5.94
N TYR A 228 7.61 -4.56 5.45
CA TYR A 228 6.99 -3.51 6.25
C TYR A 228 5.69 -3.04 5.60
N GLY A 229 4.55 -3.23 6.27
CA GLY A 229 3.25 -2.92 5.68
C GLY A 229 2.08 -3.32 6.57
N LEU A 230 0.94 -3.65 5.97
CA LEU A 230 -0.30 -3.90 6.71
C LEU A 230 -0.42 -5.37 7.12
N VAL A 231 -0.84 -5.61 8.36
CA VAL A 231 -1.24 -6.96 8.81
C VAL A 231 -2.76 -7.03 9.03
N ALA A 232 -3.35 -8.18 8.73
CA ALA A 232 -4.76 -8.45 8.92
C ALA A 232 -4.96 -9.25 10.21
N SER A 233 -5.74 -8.69 11.14
CA SER A 233 -6.03 -9.26 12.45
C SER A 233 -7.48 -9.72 12.56
N GLY A 234 -7.75 -10.85 13.22
CA GLY A 234 -9.11 -11.33 13.46
C GLY A 234 -9.17 -12.72 14.09
N ASN A 235 -10.32 -13.10 14.65
CA ASN A 235 -10.49 -14.34 15.43
C ASN A 235 -10.63 -15.61 14.56
N LYS A 236 -10.39 -15.54 13.25
CA LYS A 236 -10.52 -16.67 12.32
C LYS A 236 -9.14 -17.11 11.81
N VAL A 237 -8.87 -18.41 11.88
CA VAL A 237 -7.72 -19.02 11.17
C VAL A 237 -8.04 -19.00 9.68
N VAL A 238 -7.39 -18.13 8.90
CA VAL A 238 -7.57 -18.09 7.45
C VAL A 238 -6.90 -19.31 6.81
N ARG A 239 -7.69 -20.11 6.10
CA ARG A 239 -7.28 -21.28 5.28
C ARG A 239 -7.88 -21.21 3.87
N ASP A 240 -8.02 -19.98 3.36
CA ASP A 240 -8.79 -19.66 2.17
C ASP A 240 -7.94 -18.72 1.29
N SER A 241 -7.38 -19.29 0.23
CA SER A 241 -6.59 -18.60 -0.80
C SER A 241 -7.37 -17.46 -1.47
N SER A 242 -8.68 -17.64 -1.67
CA SER A 242 -9.54 -16.64 -2.30
C SER A 242 -9.82 -15.46 -1.36
N LEU A 243 -10.08 -15.69 -0.07
CA LEU A 243 -10.16 -14.63 0.94
C LEU A 243 -8.82 -13.92 1.14
N ARG A 244 -7.73 -14.69 1.22
CA ARG A 244 -6.36 -14.20 1.35
C ARG A 244 -6.03 -13.21 0.24
N ASP A 245 -6.14 -13.64 -1.01
CA ASP A 245 -5.86 -12.82 -2.17
C ASP A 245 -6.85 -11.65 -2.32
N ARG A 246 -8.15 -11.87 -2.07
CA ARG A 246 -9.19 -10.82 -2.11
C ARG A 246 -8.87 -9.68 -1.13
N LEU A 247 -8.38 -9.99 0.06
CA LEU A 247 -7.93 -8.99 1.03
C LEU A 247 -6.53 -8.43 0.72
N GLY A 248 -5.62 -9.27 0.20
CA GLY A 248 -4.31 -8.88 -0.33
C GLY A 248 -4.42 -7.78 -1.38
N ARG A 249 -5.15 -8.03 -2.48
CA ARG A 249 -5.41 -7.05 -3.55
C ARG A 249 -6.13 -5.79 -3.04
N ARG A 250 -7.09 -5.94 -2.11
CA ARG A 250 -7.95 -4.84 -1.64
C ARG A 250 -7.27 -3.89 -0.65
N TYR A 251 -6.36 -4.40 0.18
CA TYR A 251 -5.74 -3.62 1.27
C TYR A 251 -4.20 -3.60 1.24
N ASN A 252 -3.56 -4.39 0.37
CA ASN A 252 -2.12 -4.67 0.37
C ASN A 252 -1.60 -5.09 1.76
N ILE A 253 -2.31 -6.05 2.35
CA ILE A 253 -1.87 -6.77 3.55
C ILE A 253 -0.77 -7.78 3.18
N LEU A 254 0.12 -8.02 4.14
CA LEU A 254 1.30 -8.87 3.98
C LEU A 254 1.16 -10.22 4.72
N CYS A 255 0.39 -10.24 5.81
CA CYS A 255 0.09 -11.47 6.55
C CYS A 255 -1.23 -11.37 7.35
N PHE A 256 -1.71 -12.55 7.79
CA PHE A 256 -2.84 -12.76 8.69
C PHE A 256 -2.38 -13.29 10.05
N GLU A 257 -2.82 -12.66 11.12
CA GLU A 257 -2.64 -13.09 12.52
C GLU A 257 -3.93 -12.86 13.32
N MET A 258 -3.94 -13.20 14.61
CA MET A 258 -5.19 -13.33 15.37
C MET A 258 -5.30 -12.47 16.63
N GLU A 259 -4.21 -11.85 17.10
CA GLU A 259 -4.16 -11.21 18.43
C GLU A 259 -4.19 -9.67 18.37
N ALA A 260 -3.58 -9.05 17.35
CA ALA A 260 -3.25 -7.61 17.38
C ALA A 260 -4.44 -6.68 17.59
N ALA A 261 -5.61 -7.00 17.03
CA ALA A 261 -6.82 -6.20 17.19
C ALA A 261 -7.32 -6.13 18.64
N GLY A 262 -7.04 -7.15 19.47
CA GLY A 262 -7.32 -7.11 20.91
C GLY A 262 -6.34 -6.25 21.70
N ILE A 263 -5.08 -6.15 21.26
CA ILE A 263 -4.01 -5.46 21.99
C ILE A 263 -3.92 -3.97 21.63
N LEU A 264 -4.03 -3.62 20.34
CA LEU A 264 -3.65 -2.29 19.84
C LEU A 264 -4.49 -1.13 20.36
N ASN A 265 -5.70 -1.38 20.88
CA ASN A 265 -6.52 -0.35 21.51
C ASN A 265 -6.37 -0.29 23.04
N ALA A 266 -5.68 -1.26 23.66
CA ALA A 266 -5.37 -1.30 25.08
C ALA A 266 -3.93 -0.83 25.38
N LEU A 267 -2.96 -1.15 24.52
CA LEU A 267 -1.54 -0.84 24.70
C LEU A 267 -0.89 -0.29 23.42
N PRO A 268 0.02 0.71 23.51
CA PRO A 268 0.81 1.19 22.37
C PRO A 268 1.74 0.08 21.86
N CYS A 269 1.41 -0.55 20.74
CA CYS A 269 2.06 -1.80 20.32
C CYS A 269 2.59 -1.77 18.87
N LEU A 270 3.69 -2.48 18.62
CA LEU A 270 4.14 -2.85 17.27
C LEU A 270 4.00 -4.36 17.08
N VAL A 271 3.38 -4.78 15.99
CA VAL A 271 3.25 -6.20 15.61
C VAL A 271 4.42 -6.61 14.72
N ILE A 272 5.06 -7.72 15.07
CA ILE A 272 6.18 -8.38 14.39
C ILE A 272 5.82 -9.86 14.23
N ARG A 273 5.70 -10.35 12.99
CA ARG A 273 5.28 -11.73 12.70
C ARG A 273 6.21 -12.45 11.75
N GLY A 274 6.70 -13.63 12.13
CA GLY A 274 7.37 -14.55 11.23
C GLY A 274 6.34 -15.35 10.43
N ILE A 275 6.62 -15.66 9.17
CA ILE A 275 5.66 -16.34 8.29
C ILE A 275 5.82 -17.86 8.39
N CYS A 276 4.77 -18.56 8.84
CA CYS A 276 4.79 -20.02 9.04
C CYS A 276 3.91 -20.82 8.06
N ASP A 277 2.99 -20.17 7.37
CA ASP A 277 2.16 -20.75 6.32
C ASP A 277 1.70 -19.68 5.32
N TYR A 278 0.91 -20.04 4.30
CA TYR A 278 0.43 -19.12 3.26
C TYR A 278 -1.06 -18.75 3.35
N SER A 279 -1.69 -18.88 4.52
CA SER A 279 -3.12 -18.59 4.77
C SER A 279 -4.12 -19.36 3.88
N ASP A 280 -3.66 -20.41 3.20
CA ASP A 280 -4.46 -21.33 2.40
C ASP A 280 -4.70 -22.65 3.15
N SER A 281 -5.21 -23.67 2.46
CA SER A 281 -5.54 -24.97 3.05
C SER A 281 -4.30 -25.75 3.51
N HIS A 282 -3.13 -25.54 2.90
CA HIS A 282 -1.93 -26.38 3.01
C HIS A 282 -1.06 -26.03 4.24
N LYS A 283 -1.67 -25.77 5.40
CA LYS A 283 -0.96 -25.32 6.60
C LYS A 283 -0.10 -26.43 7.22
N SER A 284 1.22 -26.31 7.06
CA SER A 284 2.20 -27.12 7.79
C SER A 284 2.55 -26.54 9.16
N LYS A 285 3.03 -27.39 10.08
CA LYS A 285 3.65 -26.97 11.35
C LYS A 285 5.17 -26.78 11.25
N THR A 286 5.82 -27.33 10.23
CA THR A 286 7.29 -27.38 10.08
C THR A 286 8.00 -26.03 10.24
N TRP A 287 7.35 -24.94 9.85
CA TRP A 287 7.93 -23.60 9.84
C TRP A 287 7.65 -22.76 11.09
N GLN A 288 6.83 -23.23 12.03
CA GLN A 288 6.37 -22.38 13.14
C GLN A 288 7.50 -21.99 14.10
N GLU A 289 8.39 -22.92 14.41
CA GLU A 289 9.55 -22.71 15.28
C GLU A 289 10.59 -21.78 14.65
N TYR A 290 10.90 -21.96 13.35
CA TYR A 290 11.79 -21.04 12.62
C TYR A 290 11.16 -19.64 12.48
N ALA A 291 9.87 -19.55 12.14
CA ALA A 291 9.14 -18.28 12.06
C ALA A 291 9.09 -17.54 13.40
N ALA A 292 8.89 -18.26 14.52
CA ALA A 292 9.00 -17.69 15.86
C ALA A 292 10.41 -17.15 16.12
N ALA A 293 11.45 -17.86 15.70
CA ALA A 293 12.84 -17.44 15.84
C ALA A 293 13.18 -16.20 15.00
N THR A 294 12.74 -16.10 13.75
CA THR A 294 13.00 -14.92 12.91
C THR A 294 12.24 -13.69 13.41
N ALA A 295 11.01 -13.87 13.93
CA ALA A 295 10.26 -12.80 14.59
C ALA A 295 10.95 -12.27 15.86
N ALA A 296 11.40 -13.18 16.74
CA ALA A 296 12.12 -12.82 17.97
C ALA A 296 13.48 -12.17 17.66
N ALA A 297 14.21 -12.67 16.67
CA ALA A 297 15.45 -12.05 16.17
C ALA A 297 15.22 -10.61 15.69
N TYR A 298 14.13 -10.33 14.99
CA TYR A 298 13.79 -8.97 14.58
C TYR A 298 13.40 -8.09 15.77
N ALA A 299 12.65 -8.62 16.75
CA ALA A 299 12.33 -7.88 17.98
C ALA A 299 13.59 -7.47 18.77
N LYS A 300 14.56 -8.38 18.89
CA LYS A 300 15.89 -8.12 19.48
C LYS A 300 16.66 -7.05 18.71
N LEU A 301 16.73 -7.16 17.38
CA LEU A 301 17.38 -6.16 16.51
C LEU A 301 16.72 -4.78 16.58
N LEU A 302 15.39 -4.71 16.70
CA LEU A 302 14.69 -3.45 16.86
C LEU A 302 15.05 -2.77 18.19
N LEU A 303 15.15 -3.54 19.28
CA LEU A 303 15.47 -3.01 20.60
C LEU A 303 16.92 -2.54 20.78
N THR A 304 17.87 -2.90 19.90
CA THR A 304 19.22 -2.29 19.92
C THR A 304 19.23 -0.88 19.31
N GLU A 305 18.29 -0.54 18.44
CA GLU A 305 18.14 0.78 17.79
C GLU A 305 17.12 1.68 18.51
N VAL A 306 16.19 1.11 19.27
CA VAL A 306 15.34 1.88 20.20
C VAL A 306 16.20 2.38 21.37
N ARG A 307 16.29 3.70 21.53
CA ARG A 307 16.97 4.31 22.70
C ARG A 307 16.20 3.99 23.98
N ALA A 308 16.85 3.39 24.96
CA ALA A 308 16.31 3.26 26.31
C ALA A 308 16.20 4.65 26.97
N GLN A 309 15.07 4.90 27.66
CA GLN A 309 14.94 6.08 28.50
C GLN A 309 15.74 5.87 29.80
N ARG A 310 16.48 6.89 30.26
CA ARG A 310 17.20 6.83 31.53
C ARG A 310 16.21 6.93 32.69
N ILE A 311 16.01 5.81 33.40
CA ILE A 311 15.25 5.78 34.66
C ILE A 311 15.76 6.90 35.57
N HIS A 312 14.87 7.82 35.95
CA HIS A 312 15.21 8.92 36.85
C HIS A 312 15.21 8.42 38.30
N GLY A 313 16.36 7.86 38.71
CA GLY A 313 16.70 7.76 40.13
C GLY A 313 16.95 9.16 40.69
N GLU A 314 16.46 9.42 41.90
CA GLU A 314 16.57 10.72 42.56
C GLU A 314 18.02 10.99 43.08
N ASN A 315 18.32 12.26 43.33
CA ASN A 315 19.49 12.72 44.11
C ASN A 315 20.89 12.51 43.50
N GLY A 316 21.09 13.11 42.32
CA GLY A 316 22.08 14.18 42.13
C GLY A 316 23.51 14.02 42.66
N ALA A 317 24.45 13.82 41.74
CA ALA A 317 25.81 14.38 41.83
C ALA A 317 26.20 14.96 40.46
N SER A 318 26.76 16.17 40.44
CA SER A 318 27.23 16.81 39.21
C SER A 318 28.70 16.48 38.95
N SER A 319 28.99 15.68 37.93
CA SER A 319 30.30 15.68 37.28
C SER A 319 30.12 15.66 35.76
N SER A 320 30.73 16.65 35.12
CA SER A 320 30.91 16.66 33.67
C SER A 320 32.09 15.77 33.34
N ASP A 321 31.85 14.64 32.67
CA ASP A 321 32.88 14.10 31.79
C ASP A 321 32.29 13.39 30.57
N ARG A 322 33.01 13.49 29.45
CA ARG A 322 32.67 12.83 28.17
C ARG A 322 33.79 11.88 27.78
N THR A 323 33.80 10.70 28.37
CA THR A 323 34.68 9.60 27.93
C THR A 323 33.87 8.51 27.25
N CYS A 324 34.18 8.27 25.96
CA CYS A 324 33.70 7.09 25.26
C CYS A 324 34.34 5.84 25.87
N VAL A 325 33.58 4.75 25.99
CA VAL A 325 34.07 3.43 26.44
C VAL A 325 33.66 2.40 25.37
N PRO A 326 34.55 1.45 24.96
CA PRO A 326 34.53 0.96 23.59
C PRO A 326 33.66 -0.28 23.33
N ASN A 327 33.55 -0.65 22.05
CA ASN A 327 33.20 -2.01 21.65
C ASN A 327 34.27 -2.99 22.18
N CYS A 328 33.84 -4.04 22.88
CA CYS A 328 34.68 -5.20 23.18
C CYS A 328 34.05 -6.44 22.53
N PHE A 329 34.43 -6.71 21.28
CA PHE A 329 34.40 -8.08 20.77
C PHE A 329 35.62 -8.82 21.35
N PRO A 330 35.50 -10.09 21.75
CA PRO A 330 36.63 -10.86 22.24
C PRO A 330 37.42 -11.45 21.06
N ASP A 331 38.42 -10.71 20.56
CA ASP A 331 39.50 -11.33 19.78
C ASP A 331 40.33 -12.21 20.72
N ALA A 332 40.60 -13.44 20.32
CA ALA A 332 41.32 -14.42 21.11
C ALA A 332 42.82 -14.39 20.79
N GLN A 333 43.66 -14.25 21.82
CA GLN A 333 45.01 -14.84 21.79
C GLN A 333 45.58 -15.13 23.18
N ASP A 334 46.19 -16.31 23.23
CA ASP A 334 46.93 -17.00 24.29
C ASP A 334 47.52 -16.21 25.48
N ASP A 335 47.48 -16.86 26.65
CA ASP A 335 48.61 -16.81 27.59
C ASP A 335 49.16 -18.24 27.84
N LYS A 336 50.44 -18.35 28.17
CA LYS A 336 51.28 -19.53 27.95
C LYS A 336 51.33 -20.47 29.15
N LEU A 337 51.39 -21.79 28.90
CA LEU A 337 52.06 -22.72 29.83
C LEU A 337 52.61 -24.01 29.15
N ARG A 338 53.93 -24.01 28.93
CA ARG A 338 54.89 -25.10 29.26
C ARG A 338 55.02 -26.38 28.38
N VAL A 339 56.04 -26.33 27.50
CA VAL A 339 57.13 -27.34 27.30
C VAL A 339 56.75 -28.78 26.86
N ASN A 340 57.08 -29.12 25.60
CA ASN A 340 58.21 -30.04 25.30
C ASN A 340 58.59 -30.07 23.79
N ASN A 341 59.81 -30.56 23.52
CA ASN A 341 60.51 -30.87 22.25
C ASN A 341 59.59 -31.32 21.08
N SER A 342 59.90 -31.14 19.78
CA SER A 342 61.18 -31.43 19.10
C SER A 342 61.23 -30.95 17.62
N ASP A 343 62.38 -30.41 17.22
CA ASP A 343 63.11 -30.59 15.95
C ASP A 343 62.62 -30.03 14.57
N ASP A 344 63.65 -29.74 13.75
CA ASP A 344 63.77 -29.64 12.28
C ASP A 344 63.19 -28.48 11.41
N HIS A 345 64.12 -27.56 11.12
CA HIS A 345 64.60 -27.13 9.79
C HIS A 345 63.86 -26.10 8.88
N SER A 346 64.67 -25.11 8.45
CA SER A 346 64.74 -24.40 7.14
C SER A 346 63.56 -23.54 6.62
N GLU A 347 63.74 -22.44 5.85
CA GLU A 347 64.95 -21.67 5.50
C GLU A 347 64.66 -20.17 5.11
N PHE A 348 65.71 -19.47 4.68
CA PHE A 348 65.83 -18.04 4.41
C PHE A 348 64.89 -17.42 3.32
N HIS A 349 64.24 -16.31 3.69
CA HIS A 349 64.44 -14.92 3.18
C HIS A 349 64.45 -14.55 1.67
N PRO A 350 64.30 -13.24 1.29
CA PRO A 350 63.56 -12.85 0.08
C PRO A 350 64.31 -11.95 -0.92
N SER A 351 63.66 -11.64 -2.06
CA SER A 351 63.94 -10.49 -2.95
C SER A 351 62.85 -10.36 -4.05
N ASN A 352 62.76 -9.33 -4.90
CA ASN A 352 62.82 -7.85 -4.75
C ASN A 352 62.51 -7.21 -6.14
N SER A 353 61.79 -6.07 -6.24
CA SER A 353 61.76 -5.16 -7.44
C SER A 353 61.10 -5.71 -8.76
N ILE A 354 60.79 -4.98 -9.86
CA ILE A 354 60.93 -3.55 -10.30
C ILE A 354 60.01 -3.18 -11.54
N HIS A 355 59.84 -1.89 -11.89
CA HIS A 355 59.34 -1.24 -13.16
C HIS A 355 57.87 -1.33 -13.70
N ASP A 356 57.06 -0.24 -13.51
CA ASP A 356 56.65 0.86 -14.45
C ASP A 356 56.80 0.77 -16.01
N PRO A 357 56.24 1.70 -16.88
CA PRO A 357 55.19 2.77 -16.74
C PRO A 357 54.25 3.04 -18.00
N VAL A 358 53.57 4.23 -18.07
CA VAL A 358 53.03 5.02 -19.26
C VAL A 358 51.57 4.70 -19.71
N ASN A 359 50.61 5.63 -20.00
CA ASN A 359 50.62 6.92 -20.77
C ASN A 359 49.49 7.97 -20.45
N GLU A 360 49.57 9.18 -21.04
CA GLU A 360 48.66 10.36 -20.92
C GLU A 360 48.21 10.94 -22.31
N GLU A 361 47.45 12.04 -22.55
CA GLU A 361 46.73 13.05 -21.72
C GLU A 361 45.47 13.64 -22.48
N ARG A 362 44.35 13.90 -21.77
CA ARG A 362 43.53 15.15 -21.69
C ARG A 362 43.55 16.23 -22.82
N PHE A 363 42.42 16.94 -23.08
CA PHE A 363 42.41 18.39 -23.44
C PHE A 363 41.04 19.12 -23.20
N LYS A 364 40.96 20.43 -23.48
CA LYS A 364 40.06 21.47 -22.89
C LYS A 364 38.92 21.97 -23.80
N ALA A 365 37.85 22.58 -23.22
CA ALA A 365 37.12 23.77 -23.75
C ALA A 365 36.09 24.39 -22.76
N ARG A 366 35.58 25.62 -22.99
CA ARG A 366 34.58 26.35 -22.16
C ARG A 366 33.82 27.45 -22.97
N SER A 367 32.76 28.02 -22.33
CA SER A 367 32.14 29.37 -22.47
C SER A 367 31.08 29.78 -23.55
N GLN A 368 29.87 30.13 -23.04
CA GLN A 368 29.00 31.33 -23.32
C GLN A 368 28.26 31.53 -24.68
N PRO A 369 27.25 32.44 -24.81
CA PRO A 369 26.30 33.07 -23.83
C PRO A 369 24.80 33.10 -24.26
N GLU A 370 23.90 33.78 -23.52
CA GLU A 370 22.49 34.14 -23.88
C GLU A 370 22.37 35.52 -24.59
N PRO A 371 21.17 35.87 -25.11
CA PRO A 371 20.68 37.25 -24.95
C PRO A 371 19.17 37.43 -24.59
N HIS A 372 18.97 38.51 -23.83
CA HIS A 372 17.80 39.37 -23.49
C HIS A 372 16.51 39.30 -24.36
N LEU A 373 15.26 39.41 -23.86
CA LEU A 373 14.58 40.25 -22.83
C LEU A 373 13.98 41.54 -23.43
N GLU A 374 12.64 41.67 -23.43
CA GLU A 374 11.93 42.95 -23.59
C GLU A 374 10.62 42.99 -22.76
N ARG A 375 10.08 44.20 -22.51
CA ARG A 375 8.84 44.45 -21.75
C ARG A 375 8.11 45.66 -22.33
N GLU A 376 6.78 45.61 -22.38
CA GLU A 376 5.95 46.81 -22.54
C GLU A 376 4.95 46.98 -21.39
N HIS A 377 4.46 48.22 -21.26
CA HIS A 377 3.37 48.61 -20.37
C HIS A 377 2.39 49.47 -21.17
N PHE A 378 1.10 49.12 -21.12
CA PHE A 378 0.01 50.03 -21.51
C PHE A 378 -1.12 49.95 -20.50
N SER A 379 -1.93 51.00 -20.42
CA SER A 379 -2.80 51.28 -19.27
C SER A 379 -4.17 51.81 -19.69
N GLY A 380 -5.19 51.45 -18.89
CA GLY A 380 -6.50 52.10 -18.88
C GLY A 380 -7.50 51.66 -19.96
N GLY A 381 -8.73 51.35 -19.54
CA GLY A 381 -9.86 51.13 -20.44
C GLY A 381 -10.91 50.18 -19.88
N ASP A 382 -11.97 50.72 -19.28
CA ASP A 382 -13.19 49.96 -18.95
C ASP A 382 -13.96 49.64 -20.25
N ALA A 383 -13.53 48.58 -20.93
CA ALA A 383 -14.36 47.90 -21.90
C ALA A 383 -15.23 46.85 -21.17
N GLN A 384 -16.54 46.91 -21.36
CA GLN A 384 -17.40 45.76 -21.06
C GLN A 384 -16.83 44.57 -21.85
N GLN A 385 -16.31 43.56 -21.15
CA GLN A 385 -15.79 42.38 -21.84
C GLN A 385 -16.93 41.80 -22.69
N PRO A 386 -16.74 41.65 -24.02
CA PRO A 386 -17.75 41.04 -24.85
C PRO A 386 -18.07 39.67 -24.26
N SER A 387 -19.35 39.33 -24.14
CA SER A 387 -19.79 38.07 -23.51
C SER A 387 -19.12 36.91 -24.24
N MET A 388 -18.02 36.41 -23.67
CA MET A 388 -16.99 35.73 -24.44
C MET A 388 -17.61 34.47 -25.03
N PHE A 389 -17.89 34.49 -26.34
CA PHE A 389 -18.34 33.33 -27.08
C PHE A 389 -17.24 32.29 -26.92
N ARG A 390 -17.52 31.27 -26.10
CA ARG A 390 -16.54 30.29 -25.66
C ARG A 390 -16.30 29.37 -26.84
N THR A 391 -15.36 29.77 -27.69
CA THR A 391 -14.98 28.98 -28.85
C THR A 391 -14.57 27.58 -28.38
N PRO A 392 -14.75 26.52 -29.20
CA PRO A 392 -14.40 25.15 -28.78
C PRO A 392 -12.98 25.04 -28.23
N GLU A 393 -12.04 25.82 -28.79
CA GLU A 393 -10.65 25.93 -28.37
C GLU A 393 -10.48 26.59 -27.01
N TYR A 394 -11.25 27.64 -26.69
CA TYR A 394 -11.22 28.27 -25.35
C TYR A 394 -11.74 27.31 -24.27
N ILE A 395 -12.77 26.52 -24.58
CA ILE A 395 -13.25 25.46 -23.67
C ILE A 395 -12.18 24.36 -23.53
N LEU A 396 -11.50 23.98 -24.62
CA LEU A 396 -10.45 22.96 -24.63
C LEU A 396 -9.22 23.39 -23.79
N LEU A 397 -8.70 24.60 -24.02
CA LEU A 397 -7.60 25.22 -23.24
C LEU A 397 -7.95 25.35 -21.75
N LYS A 398 -9.22 25.66 -21.44
CA LYS A 398 -9.71 25.64 -20.05
C LYS A 398 -9.72 24.23 -19.46
N ALA A 399 -10.16 23.22 -20.21
CA ALA A 399 -10.24 21.84 -19.76
C ALA A 399 -8.84 21.21 -19.53
N GLU A 400 -7.88 21.45 -20.44
CA GLU A 400 -6.46 21.10 -20.22
C GLU A 400 -5.95 21.69 -18.90
N SER A 401 -6.11 23.02 -18.75
CA SER A 401 -5.68 23.75 -17.57
C SER A 401 -6.40 23.29 -16.29
N TYR A 402 -7.63 22.76 -16.38
CA TYR A 402 -8.41 22.25 -15.24
C TYR A 402 -7.90 20.87 -14.78
N ALA A 403 -7.70 19.93 -15.72
CA ALA A 403 -7.20 18.58 -15.44
C ALA A 403 -5.79 18.60 -14.82
N GLU A 404 -4.86 19.35 -15.43
CA GLU A 404 -3.48 19.48 -14.95
C GLU A 404 -3.38 20.02 -13.51
N ARG A 405 -4.29 20.92 -13.14
CA ARG A 405 -4.26 21.56 -11.80
C ARG A 405 -4.71 20.65 -10.67
N ARG A 406 -5.51 19.60 -10.92
CA ARG A 406 -6.15 18.83 -9.84
C ARG A 406 -5.59 17.42 -9.59
N GLY A 407 -5.05 16.74 -10.61
CA GLY A 407 -4.31 15.47 -10.43
C GLY A 407 -5.08 14.37 -9.68
N LEU A 408 -6.40 14.29 -9.87
CA LEU A 408 -7.33 13.58 -8.97
C LEU A 408 -7.20 12.06 -8.96
N TRP A 409 -6.62 11.44 -9.99
CA TRP A 409 -6.49 10.00 -10.12
C TRP A 409 -5.19 9.45 -9.51
N ASN A 410 -4.66 10.10 -8.46
CA ASN A 410 -3.47 9.65 -7.74
C ASN A 410 -3.78 9.47 -6.22
N PRO A 411 -3.83 8.23 -5.69
CA PRO A 411 -3.68 6.96 -6.40
C PRO A 411 -4.87 6.67 -7.32
N VAL A 412 -4.66 5.84 -8.35
CA VAL A 412 -5.69 5.40 -9.31
C VAL A 412 -6.78 4.62 -8.56
N PRO A 413 -8.03 5.11 -8.47
CA PRO A 413 -9.09 4.39 -7.75
C PRO A 413 -9.47 3.08 -8.45
N THR A 414 -9.94 2.07 -7.72
CA THR A 414 -10.22 0.74 -8.30
C THR A 414 -11.26 0.77 -9.43
N ASP A 415 -12.31 1.58 -9.27
CA ASP A 415 -13.33 1.82 -10.29
C ASP A 415 -12.81 2.65 -11.48
N ALA A 416 -11.59 3.20 -11.43
CA ALA A 416 -10.93 3.75 -12.61
C ALA A 416 -10.45 2.65 -13.55
N MET A 417 -9.93 1.54 -13.02
CA MET A 417 -9.57 0.39 -13.85
C MET A 417 -10.82 -0.25 -14.45
N THR A 418 -11.91 -0.38 -13.66
CA THR A 418 -13.22 -0.78 -14.18
C THR A 418 -13.70 0.15 -15.29
N LEU A 419 -13.63 1.46 -15.09
CA LEU A 419 -14.03 2.48 -16.06
C LEU A 419 -13.17 2.49 -17.32
N MET A 420 -11.85 2.29 -17.22
CA MET A 420 -10.95 2.16 -18.38
C MET A 420 -11.23 0.87 -19.15
N ILE A 421 -11.56 -0.24 -18.47
CA ILE A 421 -12.01 -1.49 -19.11
C ILE A 421 -13.37 -1.27 -19.80
N THR A 422 -14.33 -0.62 -19.13
CA THR A 422 -15.65 -0.29 -19.69
C THR A 422 -15.50 0.62 -20.91
N LEU A 423 -14.63 1.64 -20.85
CA LEU A 423 -14.32 2.52 -22.00
C LEU A 423 -13.62 1.78 -23.13
N LYS A 424 -12.67 0.88 -22.83
CA LYS A 424 -11.98 0.06 -23.84
C LYS A 424 -12.97 -0.85 -24.56
N VAL A 425 -13.78 -1.61 -23.81
CA VAL A 425 -14.84 -2.47 -24.36
C VAL A 425 -15.92 -1.67 -25.11
N TRP A 426 -16.25 -0.45 -24.66
CA TRP A 426 -17.16 0.45 -25.37
C TRP A 426 -16.57 0.99 -26.69
N ALA A 427 -15.27 1.30 -26.72
CA ALA A 427 -14.57 1.74 -27.94
C ALA A 427 -14.33 0.60 -28.93
N GLU A 428 -14.04 -0.61 -28.44
CA GLU A 428 -13.76 -1.81 -29.23
C GLU A 428 -15.02 -2.59 -29.65
N SER A 429 -16.21 -2.30 -29.09
CA SER A 429 -17.43 -3.03 -29.46
C SER A 429 -17.90 -2.74 -30.89
N SER A 430 -18.30 -3.77 -31.64
CA SER A 430 -18.84 -3.60 -32.99
C SER A 430 -20.25 -2.99 -32.94
N GLY A 431 -20.40 -1.79 -33.51
CA GLY A 431 -21.68 -1.07 -33.60
C GLY A 431 -21.89 0.02 -32.53
N PRO A 432 -23.08 0.65 -32.52
CA PRO A 432 -23.41 1.72 -31.60
C PRO A 432 -23.60 1.21 -30.17
N ASP A 433 -23.02 1.92 -29.20
CA ASP A 433 -22.98 1.57 -27.78
C ASP A 433 -23.02 2.87 -26.97
N ILE A 434 -23.95 2.97 -26.00
CA ILE A 434 -24.16 4.19 -25.21
C ILE A 434 -23.63 3.95 -23.78
N LEU A 435 -22.46 4.50 -23.46
CA LEU A 435 -21.92 4.46 -22.11
C LEU A 435 -22.40 5.68 -21.32
N VAL A 436 -23.27 5.46 -20.34
CA VAL A 436 -23.72 6.50 -19.40
C VAL A 436 -22.92 6.40 -18.10
N VAL A 437 -22.20 7.47 -17.76
CA VAL A 437 -21.43 7.57 -16.52
C VAL A 437 -22.13 8.49 -15.54
N GLU A 438 -22.27 8.02 -14.29
CA GLU A 438 -22.99 8.71 -13.23
C GLU A 438 -22.09 8.91 -12.00
N PRO A 439 -21.75 10.15 -11.59
CA PRO A 439 -20.99 10.38 -10.38
C PRO A 439 -21.89 10.28 -9.15
N ARG A 440 -21.61 9.25 -8.33
CA ARG A 440 -22.47 8.75 -7.23
C ARG A 440 -22.88 9.78 -6.17
N ASN A 441 -22.13 10.88 -6.05
CA ASN A 441 -22.38 12.00 -5.14
C ASN A 441 -21.51 13.22 -5.57
N PRO A 442 -21.74 14.43 -5.02
CA PRO A 442 -20.97 15.63 -5.36
C PRO A 442 -19.44 15.52 -5.23
N MET A 443 -18.93 14.66 -4.34
CA MET A 443 -17.48 14.45 -4.20
C MET A 443 -16.86 13.63 -5.35
N ALA A 444 -17.69 13.03 -6.20
CA ALA A 444 -17.29 12.39 -7.46
C ALA A 444 -17.35 13.31 -8.68
N TYR A 445 -17.95 14.51 -8.56
CA TYR A 445 -18.16 15.42 -9.71
C TYR A 445 -16.83 15.83 -10.38
N PRO A 446 -15.76 16.24 -9.66
CA PRO A 446 -14.48 16.61 -10.29
C PRO A 446 -13.77 15.46 -11.02
N ARG A 447 -14.17 14.22 -10.75
CA ARG A 447 -13.63 13.02 -11.40
C ARG A 447 -14.42 12.67 -12.68
N ALA A 448 -15.70 13.02 -12.74
CA ALA A 448 -16.51 12.91 -13.96
C ALA A 448 -16.07 13.96 -15.00
N GLU A 449 -15.80 15.19 -14.55
CA GLU A 449 -15.21 16.26 -15.36
C GLU A 449 -13.87 15.83 -15.99
N ASP A 450 -12.94 15.31 -15.18
CA ASP A 450 -11.63 14.86 -15.67
C ASP A 450 -11.74 13.64 -16.60
N LEU A 451 -12.60 12.67 -16.29
CA LEU A 451 -12.88 11.52 -17.18
C LEU A 451 -13.23 11.97 -18.59
N ALA A 452 -14.17 12.90 -18.73
CA ALA A 452 -14.63 13.40 -20.03
C ALA A 452 -13.44 13.88 -20.86
N PHE A 453 -12.57 14.66 -20.22
CA PHE A 453 -11.38 15.22 -20.83
C PHE A 453 -10.33 14.16 -21.22
N GLN A 454 -10.04 13.17 -20.36
CA GLN A 454 -9.09 12.10 -20.69
C GLN A 454 -9.61 11.23 -21.85
N THR A 455 -10.91 10.94 -21.90
CA THR A 455 -11.51 10.21 -23.02
C THR A 455 -11.42 11.01 -24.33
N ILE A 456 -11.65 12.32 -24.30
CA ILE A 456 -11.45 13.19 -25.47
C ILE A 456 -9.99 13.16 -25.95
N LYS A 457 -9.04 13.32 -25.01
CA LYS A 457 -7.60 13.30 -25.31
C LYS A 457 -7.15 11.95 -25.90
N LEU A 458 -7.66 10.83 -25.37
CA LEU A 458 -7.42 9.50 -25.89
C LEU A 458 -7.86 9.36 -27.35
N ILE A 459 -9.14 9.60 -27.63
CA ILE A 459 -9.73 9.32 -28.93
C ILE A 459 -9.14 10.26 -29.99
N SER A 460 -8.88 11.52 -29.63
CA SER A 460 -8.14 12.47 -30.47
C SER A 460 -6.73 11.97 -30.80
N SER A 461 -5.99 11.44 -29.82
CA SER A 461 -4.63 10.90 -30.04
C SER A 461 -4.58 9.66 -30.94
N ARG A 462 -5.73 9.01 -31.18
CA ARG A 462 -5.89 7.86 -32.09
C ARG A 462 -6.47 8.26 -33.45
N GLY A 463 -6.58 9.57 -33.73
CA GLY A 463 -7.03 10.10 -35.03
C GLY A 463 -8.45 9.72 -35.43
N GLN A 464 -9.29 9.32 -34.47
CA GLN A 464 -10.67 8.91 -34.73
C GLN A 464 -11.59 10.13 -34.85
N PRO A 465 -12.65 10.08 -35.68
CA PRO A 465 -13.67 11.14 -35.70
C PRO A 465 -14.31 11.28 -34.32
N LEU A 466 -14.15 12.45 -33.71
CA LEU A 466 -14.57 12.74 -32.34
C LEU A 466 -15.22 14.12 -32.27
N VAL A 467 -16.29 14.21 -31.48
CA VAL A 467 -17.02 15.43 -31.16
C VAL A 467 -17.37 15.45 -29.67
N TRP A 468 -17.39 16.62 -29.04
CA TRP A 468 -17.63 16.76 -27.61
C TRP A 468 -18.32 18.07 -27.19
N ALA A 469 -19.12 17.99 -26.14
CA ALA A 469 -19.70 19.15 -25.45
C ALA A 469 -19.57 18.95 -23.92
N LEU A 470 -18.76 19.80 -23.28
CA LEU A 470 -18.47 19.75 -21.85
C LEU A 470 -19.12 20.91 -21.10
N TRP A 471 -19.36 20.73 -19.79
CA TRP A 471 -20.01 21.77 -18.99
C TRP A 471 -19.06 22.93 -18.67
N PRO A 472 -19.46 24.21 -18.88
CA PRO A 472 -18.58 25.35 -18.64
C PRO A 472 -18.37 25.62 -17.14
N GLU A 473 -17.17 26.08 -16.75
CA GLU A 473 -16.78 26.42 -15.36
C GLU A 473 -17.64 27.49 -14.63
N CYS A 474 -18.68 28.06 -15.24
CA CYS A 474 -19.53 29.06 -14.60
C CYS A 474 -20.90 28.48 -14.24
N ASP A 475 -21.53 29.00 -13.17
CA ASP A 475 -22.74 28.45 -12.53
C ASP A 475 -24.05 28.56 -13.36
N LYS A 476 -23.95 28.74 -14.68
CA LYS A 476 -25.09 28.71 -15.60
C LYS A 476 -25.13 27.38 -16.34
N PRO A 477 -26.30 26.73 -16.47
CA PRO A 477 -26.40 25.46 -17.17
C PRO A 477 -26.10 25.60 -18.66
N LEU A 478 -25.49 24.56 -19.25
CA LEU A 478 -25.56 24.36 -20.70
C LEU A 478 -27.03 24.38 -21.12
N THR A 479 -27.38 25.20 -22.10
CA THR A 479 -28.69 25.13 -22.75
C THR A 479 -28.65 24.12 -23.89
N SER A 480 -29.85 23.78 -24.38
CA SER A 480 -30.03 23.04 -25.63
C SER A 480 -29.36 23.70 -26.84
N GLN A 481 -29.26 25.04 -26.84
CA GLN A 481 -28.59 25.80 -27.89
C GLN A 481 -27.07 25.73 -27.78
N ASP A 482 -26.50 25.76 -26.57
CA ASP A 482 -25.05 25.68 -26.35
C ASP A 482 -24.47 24.33 -26.80
N ILE A 483 -25.14 23.22 -26.45
CA ILE A 483 -24.74 21.87 -26.90
C ILE A 483 -24.80 21.78 -28.43
N THR A 484 -25.90 22.27 -29.02
CA THR A 484 -26.08 22.31 -30.48
C THR A 484 -25.00 23.15 -31.17
N HIS A 485 -24.62 24.30 -30.58
CA HIS A 485 -23.58 25.18 -31.10
C HIS A 485 -22.19 24.54 -31.03
N CYS A 486 -21.79 23.98 -29.87
CA CYS A 486 -20.48 23.34 -29.69
C CYS A 486 -20.28 22.19 -30.68
N ILE A 487 -21.27 21.31 -30.80
CA ILE A 487 -21.22 20.17 -31.72
C ILE A 487 -21.19 20.64 -33.18
N THR A 488 -22.03 21.60 -33.57
CA THR A 488 -22.05 22.14 -34.95
C THR A 488 -20.71 22.81 -35.31
N ALA A 489 -20.08 23.52 -34.37
CA ALA A 489 -18.78 24.15 -34.57
C ALA A 489 -17.67 23.12 -34.80
N GLN A 490 -17.63 22.05 -33.99
CA GLN A 490 -16.62 21.00 -34.13
C GLN A 490 -16.79 20.16 -35.40
N ILE A 491 -18.03 19.83 -35.81
CA ILE A 491 -18.26 19.13 -37.08
C ILE A 491 -17.64 19.90 -38.25
N ARG A 492 -17.75 21.23 -38.26
CA ARG A 492 -17.15 22.10 -39.28
C ARG A 492 -15.62 22.17 -39.25
N GLN A 493 -15.00 21.85 -38.12
CA GLN A 493 -13.55 21.82 -37.96
C GLN A 493 -12.98 20.44 -38.32
N SER A 494 -13.64 19.36 -37.89
CA SER A 494 -13.23 17.97 -38.16
C SER A 494 -13.47 17.53 -39.61
N TYR A 495 -14.45 18.11 -40.32
CA TYR A 495 -14.76 17.77 -41.71
C TYR A 495 -14.41 18.90 -42.68
N ILE A 496 -13.14 18.93 -43.13
CA ILE A 496 -12.69 19.80 -44.22
C ILE A 496 -13.29 19.31 -45.55
N GLY A 497 -14.51 19.76 -45.88
CA GLY A 497 -15.09 19.55 -47.21
C GLY A 497 -16.60 19.81 -47.34
N SER A 498 -17.41 19.58 -46.31
CA SER A 498 -18.87 19.69 -46.38
C SER A 498 -19.39 21.01 -45.80
N SER A 499 -19.93 21.88 -46.66
CA SER A 499 -20.46 23.19 -46.25
C SER A 499 -21.82 23.06 -45.55
N ILE A 500 -21.81 22.74 -44.25
CA ILE A 500 -22.99 22.80 -43.38
C ILE A 500 -23.32 24.27 -43.14
N THR A 501 -24.14 24.85 -44.01
CA THR A 501 -24.54 26.27 -43.97
C THR A 501 -25.23 26.64 -42.66
N THR A 502 -24.91 27.81 -42.09
CA THR A 502 -25.54 28.31 -40.85
C THR A 502 -26.93 28.89 -41.14
N GLY A 503 -27.89 28.02 -41.44
CA GLY A 503 -29.30 28.41 -41.44
C GLY A 503 -29.72 28.95 -40.06
N GLN A 504 -30.60 29.95 -40.03
CA GLN A 504 -31.12 30.50 -38.77
C GLN A 504 -32.02 29.46 -38.09
N TYR A 505 -31.45 28.67 -37.18
CA TYR A 505 -32.18 27.63 -36.45
C TYR A 505 -33.20 28.23 -35.47
N ASN A 506 -34.44 28.35 -35.94
CA ASN A 506 -35.56 28.87 -35.18
C ASN A 506 -36.71 27.84 -35.16
N SER A 507 -37.31 27.66 -33.98
CA SER A 507 -38.30 26.62 -33.63
C SER A 507 -37.82 25.15 -33.62
N LYS A 508 -38.40 24.38 -32.68
CA LYS A 508 -38.23 22.92 -32.44
C LYS A 508 -36.80 22.38 -32.32
N PHE A 509 -36.41 22.13 -31.07
CA PHE A 509 -35.19 21.40 -30.69
C PHE A 509 -35.10 20.00 -31.34
N TYR A 510 -36.18 19.23 -31.43
CA TYR A 510 -36.14 17.89 -32.04
C TYR A 510 -35.76 17.90 -33.53
N ASP A 511 -36.39 18.75 -34.35
CA ASP A 511 -36.14 18.80 -35.79
C ASP A 511 -34.74 19.37 -36.11
N THR A 512 -34.26 20.29 -35.28
CA THR A 512 -32.90 20.86 -35.36
C THR A 512 -31.84 19.85 -34.91
N THR A 513 -32.01 19.27 -33.72
CA THR A 513 -30.96 18.50 -33.04
C THR A 513 -30.96 17.02 -33.43
N SER A 514 -32.02 16.48 -34.03
CA SER A 514 -31.94 15.15 -34.68
C SER A 514 -31.00 15.16 -35.90
N ARG A 515 -30.91 16.27 -36.63
CA ARG A 515 -29.93 16.47 -37.73
C ARG A 515 -28.50 16.70 -37.23
N LEU A 516 -28.30 16.98 -35.94
CA LEU A 516 -26.99 17.23 -35.35
C LEU A 516 -26.10 15.98 -35.31
N PHE A 517 -26.73 14.82 -35.09
CA PHE A 517 -26.06 13.51 -35.05
C PHE A 517 -25.98 12.83 -36.43
N GLU A 518 -26.73 13.32 -37.42
CA GLU A 518 -26.73 12.81 -38.80
C GLU A 518 -25.33 12.79 -39.47
N PRO A 519 -24.49 13.83 -39.39
CA PRO A 519 -23.11 13.79 -39.90
C PRO A 519 -22.13 13.00 -39.02
N LEU A 520 -22.56 12.47 -37.87
CA LEU A 520 -21.69 11.79 -36.88
C LEU A 520 -21.66 10.26 -37.03
N ASP A 521 -22.12 9.70 -38.15
CA ASP A 521 -21.95 8.26 -38.39
C ASP A 521 -20.46 7.87 -38.31
N LYS A 522 -20.18 6.74 -37.65
CA LYS A 522 -18.83 6.24 -37.33
C LYS A 522 -17.96 7.21 -36.52
N SER A 523 -18.58 8.16 -35.80
CA SER A 523 -17.90 9.05 -34.86
C SER A 523 -18.12 8.66 -33.40
N PHE A 524 -17.16 9.07 -32.56
CA PHE A 524 -17.30 9.11 -31.11
C PHE A 524 -17.90 10.45 -30.67
N VAL A 525 -18.78 10.42 -29.66
CA VAL A 525 -19.33 11.64 -29.05
C VAL A 525 -19.17 11.58 -27.52
N VAL A 526 -18.64 12.65 -26.93
CA VAL A 526 -18.47 12.79 -25.47
C VAL A 526 -19.27 14.00 -24.97
N ILE A 527 -20.32 13.77 -24.19
CA ILE A 527 -21.23 14.83 -23.72
C ILE A 527 -21.30 14.83 -22.19
N GLU A 528 -21.14 16.00 -21.57
CA GLU A 528 -21.31 16.20 -20.12
C GLU A 528 -22.48 17.14 -19.83
N ILE A 529 -23.47 16.69 -19.05
CA ILE A 529 -24.67 17.49 -18.73
C ILE A 529 -25.05 17.35 -17.26
N LYS A 530 -24.96 18.44 -16.50
CA LYS A 530 -25.39 18.52 -15.09
C LYS A 530 -26.90 18.81 -14.93
N GLU A 531 -27.57 19.33 -15.97
CA GLU A 531 -29.01 19.62 -15.96
C GLU A 531 -29.84 18.39 -16.38
N ALA A 532 -30.60 17.83 -15.45
CA ALA A 532 -31.24 16.53 -15.61
C ALA A 532 -32.25 16.44 -16.77
N SER A 533 -33.06 17.47 -17.00
CA SER A 533 -34.10 17.44 -18.05
C SER A 533 -33.52 17.61 -19.45
N LEU A 534 -32.39 18.30 -19.59
CA LEU A 534 -31.62 18.36 -20.83
C LEU A 534 -30.87 17.03 -21.07
N ALA A 535 -30.30 16.43 -20.03
CA ALA A 535 -29.62 15.14 -20.12
C ALA A 535 -30.56 14.02 -20.60
N LEU A 536 -31.79 13.97 -20.10
CA LEU A 536 -32.84 13.06 -20.58
C LEU A 536 -33.14 13.28 -22.09
N ARG A 537 -33.40 14.53 -22.49
CA ARG A 537 -33.72 14.87 -23.89
C ARG A 537 -32.58 14.58 -24.87
N VAL A 538 -31.33 14.83 -24.46
CA VAL A 538 -30.15 14.50 -25.28
C VAL A 538 -29.99 12.99 -25.42
N LEU A 539 -30.21 12.22 -24.34
CA LEU A 539 -30.20 10.77 -24.39
C LEU A 539 -31.30 10.19 -25.31
N GLU A 540 -32.50 10.77 -25.33
CA GLU A 540 -33.56 10.40 -26.28
C GLU A 540 -33.22 10.71 -27.74
N LEU A 541 -32.53 11.83 -28.01
CA LEU A 541 -32.06 12.19 -29.36
C LEU A 541 -30.91 11.28 -29.84
N ILE A 542 -30.00 10.90 -28.94
CA ILE A 542 -28.98 9.87 -29.20
C ILE A 542 -29.65 8.54 -29.55
N LYS A 543 -30.66 8.12 -28.77
CA LYS A 543 -31.43 6.90 -29.00
C LYS A 543 -32.07 6.88 -30.40
N ILE A 544 -32.75 7.95 -30.81
CA ILE A 544 -33.35 8.07 -32.16
C ILE A 544 -32.28 7.95 -33.25
N SER A 545 -31.11 8.56 -33.04
CA SER A 545 -30.00 8.54 -34.00
C SER A 545 -29.37 7.14 -34.14
N ILE A 546 -29.27 6.40 -33.03
CA ILE A 546 -28.72 5.04 -33.01
C ILE A 546 -29.73 4.00 -33.51
N ILE A 547 -30.96 4.02 -33.01
CA ILE A 547 -31.96 2.96 -33.23
C ILE A 547 -32.74 3.22 -34.53
N ASP A 548 -33.38 4.39 -34.64
CA ASP A 548 -34.35 4.65 -35.72
C ASP A 548 -33.64 4.99 -37.05
N ARG A 549 -32.40 5.50 -36.98
CA ARG A 549 -31.55 5.81 -38.14
C ARG A 549 -30.40 4.81 -38.37
N GLN A 550 -30.24 3.81 -37.50
CA GLN A 550 -29.19 2.77 -37.57
C GLN A 550 -27.75 3.31 -37.67
N GLN A 551 -27.45 4.50 -37.13
CA GLN A 551 -26.12 5.08 -37.22
C GLN A 551 -25.12 4.36 -36.31
N SER A 552 -23.88 4.18 -36.79
CA SER A 552 -22.79 3.56 -36.04
C SER A 552 -22.11 4.58 -35.11
N LEU A 553 -22.90 5.13 -34.18
CA LEU A 553 -22.49 6.20 -33.26
C LEU A 553 -22.08 5.63 -31.89
N LYS A 554 -20.90 5.99 -31.39
CA LYS A 554 -20.48 5.64 -30.02
C LYS A 554 -20.58 6.86 -29.11
N VAL A 555 -21.37 6.77 -28.03
CA VAL A 555 -21.61 7.93 -27.16
C VAL A 555 -21.23 7.64 -25.70
N LEU A 556 -20.41 8.52 -25.14
CA LEU A 556 -20.18 8.66 -23.71
C LEU A 556 -21.02 9.84 -23.20
N LEU A 557 -22.01 9.57 -22.37
CA LEU A 557 -22.84 10.60 -21.72
C LEU A 557 -22.54 10.62 -20.22
N ILE A 558 -21.99 11.73 -19.74
CA ILE A 558 -21.76 11.96 -18.30
C ILE A 558 -22.95 12.76 -17.78
N SER A 559 -23.75 12.11 -16.93
CA SER A 559 -24.99 12.65 -16.35
C SER A 559 -24.90 12.69 -14.83
N TYR A 560 -25.39 13.77 -14.25
CA TYR A 560 -25.41 14.00 -12.81
C TYR A 560 -26.78 13.67 -12.16
N SER A 561 -27.73 13.13 -12.95
CA SER A 561 -28.99 12.59 -12.47
C SER A 561 -29.04 11.06 -12.56
N LEU A 562 -29.50 10.44 -11.48
CA LEU A 562 -29.83 9.02 -11.37
C LEU A 562 -30.85 8.57 -12.43
N ASP A 563 -31.85 9.41 -12.71
CA ASP A 563 -32.98 9.10 -13.59
C ASP A 563 -32.52 8.85 -15.03
N VAL A 564 -31.56 9.64 -15.51
CA VAL A 564 -30.95 9.49 -16.85
C VAL A 564 -30.28 8.13 -16.99
N SER A 565 -29.59 7.68 -15.95
CA SER A 565 -28.88 6.40 -15.96
C SER A 565 -29.83 5.20 -15.73
N CYS A 566 -30.98 5.42 -15.08
CA CYS A 566 -32.06 4.43 -15.00
C CYS A 566 -32.80 4.31 -16.34
N LEU A 567 -33.09 5.43 -17.01
CA LEU A 567 -33.67 5.45 -18.36
C LEU A 567 -32.72 4.82 -19.39
N ALA A 568 -31.42 5.13 -19.32
CA ALA A 568 -30.41 4.53 -20.18
C ALA A 568 -30.39 3.00 -20.10
N ALA A 569 -30.55 2.44 -18.90
CA ALA A 569 -30.62 0.98 -18.71
C ALA A 569 -31.84 0.30 -19.37
N THR A 570 -32.80 1.06 -19.91
CA THR A 570 -33.92 0.53 -20.69
C THR A 570 -33.61 0.40 -22.20
N PHE A 571 -32.45 0.88 -22.66
CA PHE A 571 -32.10 0.89 -24.08
C PHE A 571 -31.17 -0.28 -24.46
N PRO A 572 -31.47 -1.03 -25.54
CA PRO A 572 -30.57 -2.04 -26.07
C PRO A 572 -29.19 -1.44 -26.41
N GLY A 573 -28.12 -2.09 -25.96
CA GLY A 573 -26.75 -1.61 -26.21
C GLY A 573 -26.30 -0.41 -25.37
N ALA A 574 -27.06 -0.02 -24.33
CA ALA A 574 -26.62 0.99 -23.37
C ALA A 574 -25.98 0.35 -22.12
N ARG A 575 -24.93 0.99 -21.58
CA ARG A 575 -24.17 0.56 -20.39
C ARG A 575 -24.20 1.67 -19.34
N LYS A 576 -24.43 1.31 -18.07
CA LYS A 576 -24.31 2.23 -16.93
C LYS A 576 -23.01 1.97 -16.17
N GLN A 577 -22.25 3.04 -15.89
CA GLN A 577 -21.08 3.00 -15.01
C GLN A 577 -21.21 4.06 -13.90
N VAL A 578 -21.32 3.63 -12.65
CA VAL A 578 -21.29 4.56 -11.51
C VAL A 578 -19.84 4.88 -11.15
N LEU A 579 -19.55 6.16 -10.93
CA LEU A 579 -18.23 6.72 -10.61
C LEU A 579 -18.20 7.20 -9.16
N ASN A 580 -17.24 6.72 -8.37
CA ASN A 580 -17.16 7.06 -6.94
C ASN A 580 -16.24 8.27 -6.69
N ALA A 581 -16.41 8.91 -5.54
CA ALA A 581 -15.54 9.98 -5.07
C ALA A 581 -14.12 9.47 -4.77
N VAL A 582 -13.10 10.28 -5.06
CA VAL A 582 -11.73 9.96 -4.66
C VAL A 582 -11.58 10.28 -3.16
N PRO A 583 -11.11 9.35 -2.31
CA PRO A 583 -10.88 9.65 -0.90
C PRO A 583 -9.73 10.66 -0.74
N PRO A 584 -9.83 11.63 0.21
CA PRO A 584 -8.86 12.72 0.32
C PRO A 584 -7.44 12.22 0.66
N ALA A 585 -6.46 12.67 -0.11
CA ALA A 585 -5.07 12.27 0.02
C ALA A 585 -4.39 12.89 1.26
N LYS A 586 -3.80 12.06 2.12
CA LYS A 586 -2.89 12.53 3.18
C LYS A 586 -1.57 12.99 2.56
N LYS A 587 -1.13 14.22 2.90
CA LYS A 587 0.04 14.91 2.32
C LYS A 587 1.31 14.02 2.21
N ARG A 588 1.75 13.70 0.99
CA ARG A 588 3.17 13.42 0.65
C ARG A 588 3.49 13.78 -0.81
N LYS A 589 4.76 13.64 -1.20
CA LYS A 589 5.39 14.35 -2.32
C LYS A 589 4.81 13.99 -3.71
N ARG A 590 4.75 14.99 -4.61
CA ARG A 590 4.61 14.82 -6.06
C ARG A 590 5.74 13.93 -6.60
N THR A 591 5.40 12.84 -7.29
CA THR A 591 6.22 12.26 -8.36
C THR A 591 6.02 13.08 -9.66
N LYS A 592 6.87 12.87 -10.67
CA LYS A 592 6.99 13.75 -11.85
C LYS A 592 6.37 13.22 -13.16
N GLU A 593 6.04 11.93 -13.21
CA GLU A 593 5.39 11.30 -14.36
C GLU A 593 3.90 11.66 -14.39
N SER A 594 3.32 11.84 -15.58
CA SER A 594 1.90 12.16 -15.69
C SER A 594 1.06 10.89 -15.59
N TYR A 595 -0.19 11.06 -15.14
CA TYR A 595 -1.19 9.99 -15.11
C TYR A 595 -1.41 9.33 -16.49
N TRP A 596 -1.14 10.07 -17.57
CA TRP A 596 -1.39 9.61 -18.94
C TRP A 596 -0.29 8.69 -19.47
N ASP A 597 0.96 8.90 -19.06
CA ASP A 597 2.13 8.11 -19.49
C ASP A 597 1.99 6.61 -19.10
N PHE A 598 1.24 6.32 -18.03
CA PHE A 598 0.95 4.96 -17.56
C PHE A 598 -0.25 4.28 -18.26
N ILE A 599 -1.13 5.07 -18.90
CA ILE A 599 -2.42 4.60 -19.45
C ILE A 599 -2.39 4.52 -20.97
N GLN A 600 -1.74 5.48 -21.64
CA GLN A 600 -1.55 5.51 -23.09
C GLN A 600 -0.99 4.21 -23.71
N PRO A 601 -0.15 3.39 -23.03
CA PRO A 601 0.32 2.11 -23.56
C PRO A 601 -0.62 0.90 -23.36
N ARG A 602 -1.78 1.07 -22.70
CA ARG A 602 -2.70 -0.04 -22.33
C ARG A 602 -4.09 0.07 -22.99
N LEU A 603 -4.48 1.29 -23.33
CA LEU A 603 -5.55 1.60 -24.29
C LEU A 603 -4.98 1.63 -25.71
#